data_AF-A0AAE1MX65-F1
#
_entry.id   AF-A0AAE1MX65-F1
#
_cell.length_a   1.000
_cell.length_b   1.000
_cell.length_c   1.000
_cell.angle_alpha   90.00
_cell.angle_beta   90.00
_cell.angle_gamma   90.00
#
_symmetry.space_group_name_H-M   'P 1'
#
loop_
_entity.id
_entity.type
_entity.pdbx_description
1 polymer ?
#
loop_
_entity_poly.entity_id
_entity_poly.type
_entity_poly.pdbx_seq_one_letter_code
_entity_poly.pdbx_strand_id
1 'polypeptide(L)'
;MSSLTKLDISWCEKLSILPEFGKCMKKLTTLDARKTTITKLPESLGFLSGLRDLNLRGPRKLILQMSVFKPTSLTMLDLSYCGISDESIPEDLGGLSSLITIKLEGNDFANLPSGCFSNLFQLLHLYLNNCERLKSLPKLPPRLIRLYATGCDSMEPLSSDGMWNIVSSLDHEYRCQTNYEKRALQLIQSGYVPEADFLAIMPKSEIPSWFPNRGFISSNESGTLEYELVVEIPPYFRASNWCGLAICLEIKDRSTCDKLVISWSCKASEDYHVCKDWENEISLAYAWHPRLCLMLLDFNEKTCWQHLRGGNDCLHIKLSIRCQYSKSPQLKYGWWALCKEEMQE
;
A
#
# COMPACT_ATOMS: atom_id res chain seq x y z
N MET A 1 -8.08 -17.50 -32.12
CA MET A 1 -7.47 -17.37 -30.78
C MET A 1 -6.27 -16.42 -30.73
N SER A 2 -5.40 -16.33 -31.75
CA SER A 2 -4.20 -15.46 -31.73
C SER A 2 -4.48 -13.94 -31.73
N SER A 3 -5.70 -13.53 -32.07
CA SER A 3 -6.17 -12.14 -32.02
C SER A 3 -6.88 -11.76 -30.72
N LEU A 4 -7.21 -12.74 -29.86
CA LEU A 4 -7.99 -12.50 -28.65
C LEU A 4 -7.20 -11.62 -27.68
N THR A 5 -7.80 -10.53 -27.24
CA THR A 5 -7.18 -9.56 -26.32
C THR A 5 -7.74 -9.63 -24.91
N LYS A 6 -9.02 -10.00 -24.77
CA LYS A 6 -9.70 -10.16 -23.48
C LYS A 6 -10.50 -11.45 -23.49
N LEU A 7 -10.43 -12.21 -22.40
CA LEU A 7 -11.25 -13.38 -22.14
C LEU A 7 -11.97 -13.16 -20.80
N ASP A 8 -13.29 -13.05 -20.85
CA ASP A 8 -14.15 -12.94 -19.67
C ASP A 8 -14.98 -14.22 -19.56
N ILE A 9 -14.73 -14.97 -18.50
CA ILE A 9 -15.46 -16.17 -18.08
C ILE A 9 -15.95 -16.00 -16.64
N SER A 10 -16.12 -14.75 -16.21
CA SER A 10 -16.59 -14.43 -14.88
C SER A 10 -18.01 -14.96 -14.63
N TRP A 11 -18.32 -15.24 -13.37
CA TRP A 11 -19.63 -15.75 -12.92
C TRP A 11 -20.06 -17.08 -13.52
N CYS A 12 -19.13 -17.80 -14.16
CA CYS A 12 -19.33 -19.18 -14.58
C CYS A 12 -19.13 -20.12 -13.38
N GLU A 13 -20.11 -20.15 -12.47
CA GLU A 13 -20.02 -20.84 -11.17
C GLU A 13 -19.78 -22.36 -11.30
N LYS A 14 -20.22 -22.96 -12.42
CA LYS A 14 -19.98 -24.38 -12.71
C LYS A 14 -18.63 -24.67 -13.38
N LEU A 15 -17.87 -23.63 -13.76
CA LEU A 15 -16.59 -23.79 -14.42
C LEU A 15 -15.51 -24.11 -13.38
N SER A 16 -15.14 -25.39 -13.31
CA SER A 16 -14.16 -25.93 -12.36
C SER A 16 -12.76 -26.11 -12.94
N ILE A 17 -12.62 -26.03 -14.26
CA ILE A 17 -11.36 -26.23 -14.99
C ILE A 17 -11.21 -25.13 -16.03
N LEU A 18 -10.06 -24.48 -16.04
CA LEU A 18 -9.67 -23.57 -17.11
C LEU A 18 -8.97 -24.38 -18.21
N PRO A 19 -9.34 -24.24 -19.49
CA PRO A 19 -8.69 -24.96 -20.57
C PRO A 19 -7.24 -24.53 -20.76
N GLU A 20 -6.45 -25.37 -21.40
CA GLU A 20 -5.07 -25.04 -21.78
C GLU A 20 -5.03 -23.90 -22.83
N PHE A 21 -4.08 -22.99 -22.68
CA PHE A 21 -3.83 -21.88 -23.59
C PHE A 21 -2.76 -22.21 -24.64
N GLY A 22 -2.98 -21.71 -25.86
CA GLY A 22 -2.01 -21.84 -26.94
C GLY A 22 -0.88 -20.82 -26.83
N LYS A 23 0.37 -21.23 -27.15
CA LYS A 23 1.55 -20.33 -27.22
C LYS A 23 1.39 -19.13 -28.18
N CYS A 24 0.42 -19.19 -29.09
CA CYS A 24 0.11 -18.11 -30.03
C CYS A 24 -0.77 -17.01 -29.44
N MET A 25 -1.32 -17.18 -28.22
CA MET A 25 -2.24 -16.23 -27.57
C MET A 25 -1.51 -15.05 -26.90
N LYS A 26 -0.47 -14.53 -27.56
CA LYS A 26 0.38 -13.45 -27.03
C LYS A 26 -0.33 -12.09 -26.92
N LYS A 27 -1.48 -11.94 -27.60
CA LYS A 27 -2.28 -10.70 -27.56
C LYS A 27 -3.28 -10.66 -26.40
N LEU A 28 -3.49 -11.77 -25.69
CA LEU A 28 -4.41 -11.81 -24.56
C LEU A 28 -3.80 -11.02 -23.41
N THR A 29 -4.39 -9.86 -23.11
CA THR A 29 -3.93 -8.95 -22.05
C THR A 29 -4.75 -9.08 -20.78
N THR A 30 -5.99 -9.54 -20.88
CA THR A 30 -6.92 -9.62 -19.74
C THR A 30 -7.60 -10.98 -19.70
N LEU A 31 -7.55 -11.63 -18.53
CA LEU A 31 -8.30 -12.83 -18.20
C LEU A 31 -9.10 -12.57 -16.91
N ASP A 32 -10.43 -12.49 -17.03
CA ASP A 32 -11.34 -12.43 -15.88
C ASP A 32 -12.03 -13.78 -15.70
N ALA A 33 -11.75 -14.44 -14.58
CA ALA A 33 -12.36 -15.69 -14.16
C ALA A 33 -12.88 -15.61 -12.71
N ARG A 34 -13.30 -14.40 -12.29
CA ARG A 34 -13.91 -14.23 -10.97
C ARG A 34 -15.21 -15.00 -10.83
N LYS A 35 -15.54 -15.41 -9.61
CA LYS A 35 -16.77 -16.15 -9.28
C LYS A 35 -16.92 -17.46 -10.10
N THR A 36 -15.79 -18.13 -10.33
CA THR A 36 -15.72 -19.50 -10.87
C THR A 36 -15.36 -20.50 -9.76
N THR A 37 -15.37 -21.80 -10.05
CA THR A 37 -14.96 -22.87 -9.13
C THR A 37 -13.58 -23.46 -9.47
N ILE A 38 -12.77 -22.74 -10.25
CA ILE A 38 -11.45 -23.18 -10.72
C ILE A 38 -10.48 -23.33 -9.53
N THR A 39 -10.07 -24.56 -9.20
CA THR A 39 -9.16 -24.81 -8.07
C THR A 39 -7.69 -24.93 -8.47
N LYS A 40 -7.41 -25.12 -9.76
CA LYS A 40 -6.06 -25.22 -10.32
C LYS A 40 -5.96 -24.43 -11.62
N LEU A 41 -4.83 -23.76 -11.81
CA LEU A 41 -4.53 -23.05 -13.06
C LEU A 41 -3.71 -23.96 -13.99
N PRO A 42 -3.97 -23.95 -15.31
CA PRO A 42 -3.21 -24.74 -16.27
C PRO A 42 -1.80 -24.18 -16.41
N GLU A 43 -0.80 -25.05 -16.60
CA GLU A 43 0.59 -24.62 -16.77
C GLU A 43 0.78 -23.69 -17.98
N SER A 44 -0.07 -23.85 -19.00
CA SER A 44 -0.09 -23.00 -20.19
C SER A 44 -0.48 -21.54 -19.93
N LEU A 45 -0.97 -21.18 -18.74
CA LEU A 45 -1.14 -19.78 -18.36
C LEU A 45 0.19 -19.01 -18.49
N GLY A 46 1.31 -19.68 -18.20
CA GLY A 46 2.65 -19.13 -18.39
C GLY A 46 3.05 -18.88 -19.86
N PHE A 47 2.25 -19.34 -20.84
CA PHE A 47 2.46 -19.01 -22.25
C PHE A 47 1.87 -17.66 -22.65
N LEU A 48 1.01 -17.09 -21.81
CA LEU A 48 0.34 -15.81 -22.05
C LEU A 48 1.29 -14.64 -21.75
N SER A 49 2.39 -14.54 -22.49
CA SER A 49 3.42 -13.50 -22.32
C SER A 49 2.91 -12.06 -22.36
N GLY A 50 1.75 -11.81 -23.00
CA GLY A 50 1.10 -10.50 -23.04
C GLY A 50 0.07 -10.24 -21.94
N LEU A 51 -0.22 -11.22 -21.07
CA LEU A 51 -1.20 -11.09 -20.00
C LEU A 51 -0.74 -10.04 -18.99
N ARG A 52 -1.59 -9.04 -18.76
CA ARG A 52 -1.37 -7.91 -17.85
C ARG A 52 -2.30 -7.95 -16.64
N ASP A 53 -3.55 -8.38 -16.85
CA ASP A 53 -4.56 -8.42 -15.81
C ASP A 53 -5.13 -9.85 -15.67
N LEU A 54 -4.96 -10.43 -14.49
CA LEU A 54 -5.51 -11.73 -14.13
C LEU A 54 -6.42 -11.57 -12.91
N ASN A 55 -7.73 -11.73 -13.12
CA ASN A 55 -8.71 -11.71 -12.06
C ASN A 55 -9.22 -13.11 -11.76
N LEU A 56 -8.90 -13.60 -10.58
CA LEU A 56 -9.28 -14.90 -10.07
C LEU A 56 -10.13 -14.75 -8.80
N ARG A 57 -10.71 -13.58 -8.50
CA ARG A 57 -11.45 -13.36 -7.26
C ARG A 57 -12.64 -14.34 -7.08
N GLY A 58 -12.78 -14.97 -5.93
CA GLY A 58 -14.05 -15.63 -5.57
C GLY A 58 -13.93 -16.92 -4.76
N PRO A 59 -15.01 -17.29 -4.05
CA PRO A 59 -14.99 -18.20 -2.89
C PRO A 59 -14.70 -19.64 -3.31
N ARG A 60 -13.42 -20.02 -3.23
CA ARG A 60 -12.94 -21.38 -3.49
C ARG A 60 -11.66 -21.65 -2.74
N LYS A 61 -11.09 -22.85 -2.87
CA LYS A 61 -9.72 -23.16 -2.42
C LYS A 61 -8.83 -23.29 -3.65
N LEU A 62 -8.10 -22.22 -3.96
CA LEU A 62 -7.18 -22.17 -5.08
C LEU A 62 -5.80 -22.65 -4.64
N ILE A 63 -5.23 -23.60 -5.36
CA ILE A 63 -3.85 -24.05 -5.15
C ILE A 63 -2.95 -23.25 -6.11
N LEU A 64 -2.06 -22.42 -5.57
CA LEU A 64 -1.10 -21.67 -6.37
C LEU A 64 0.14 -22.54 -6.63
N GLN A 65 0.40 -22.83 -7.90
CA GLN A 65 1.62 -23.50 -8.33
C GLN A 65 2.51 -22.48 -9.03
N MET A 66 3.75 -22.29 -8.54
CA MET A 66 4.66 -21.28 -9.10
C MET A 66 4.98 -21.47 -10.57
N SER A 67 4.96 -22.72 -11.07
CA SER A 67 5.20 -23.04 -12.47
C SER A 67 4.24 -22.34 -13.44
N VAL A 68 3.05 -21.95 -12.96
CA VAL A 68 2.00 -21.25 -13.72
C VAL A 68 2.40 -19.79 -14.00
N PHE A 69 3.18 -19.18 -13.10
CA PHE A 69 3.51 -17.76 -13.08
C PHE A 69 4.91 -17.44 -13.62
N LYS A 70 5.38 -18.23 -14.60
CA LYS A 70 6.58 -17.92 -15.43
C LYS A 70 6.57 -16.46 -15.88
N PRO A 71 7.72 -15.83 -16.16
CA PRO A 71 7.85 -14.38 -16.36
C PRO A 71 6.77 -13.84 -17.30
N THR A 72 5.74 -13.29 -16.69
CA THR A 72 4.56 -12.75 -17.36
C THR A 72 4.69 -11.24 -17.34
N SER A 73 4.09 -10.57 -18.32
CA SER A 73 3.93 -9.11 -18.29
C SER A 73 2.85 -8.66 -17.30
N LEU A 74 2.56 -9.49 -16.28
CA LEU A 74 1.43 -9.34 -15.38
C LEU A 74 1.66 -8.13 -14.49
N THR A 75 0.74 -7.18 -14.54
CA THR A 75 0.76 -5.94 -13.76
C THR A 75 -0.28 -5.94 -12.65
N MET A 76 -1.39 -6.66 -12.84
CA MET A 76 -2.47 -6.81 -11.85
C MET A 76 -2.78 -8.30 -11.63
N LEU A 77 -2.77 -8.71 -10.36
CA LEU A 77 -3.21 -10.04 -9.93
C LEU A 77 -4.23 -9.92 -8.80
N ASP A 78 -5.46 -10.37 -9.03
CA ASP A 78 -6.50 -10.45 -8.02
C ASP A 78 -6.77 -11.91 -7.62
N LEU A 79 -6.35 -12.27 -6.42
CA LEU A 79 -6.51 -13.56 -5.76
C LEU A 79 -7.40 -13.44 -4.51
N SER A 80 -8.26 -12.43 -4.46
CA SER A 80 -9.10 -12.18 -3.29
C SER A 80 -10.14 -13.31 -3.12
N TYR A 81 -10.40 -13.68 -1.87
CA TYR A 81 -11.39 -14.68 -1.46
C TYR A 81 -11.16 -16.06 -2.09
N CYS A 82 -9.91 -16.43 -2.35
CA CYS A 82 -9.53 -17.69 -3.00
C CYS A 82 -9.16 -18.81 -2.03
N GLY A 83 -9.43 -18.65 -0.73
CA GLY A 83 -9.19 -19.68 0.29
C GLY A 83 -7.73 -20.14 0.34
N ILE A 84 -6.81 -19.25 0.02
CA ILE A 84 -5.36 -19.52 0.02
C ILE A 84 -4.92 -19.66 1.48
N SER A 85 -4.34 -20.81 1.82
CA SER A 85 -3.77 -21.13 3.12
C SER A 85 -2.24 -21.03 3.12
N ASP A 86 -1.63 -21.17 4.29
CA ASP A 86 -0.17 -21.22 4.49
C ASP A 86 0.51 -22.26 3.60
N GLU A 87 -0.13 -23.41 3.35
CA GLU A 87 0.45 -24.48 2.50
C GLU A 87 0.32 -24.18 0.99
N SER A 88 -0.55 -23.24 0.62
CA SER A 88 -0.87 -22.93 -0.77
C SER A 88 -0.19 -21.66 -1.28
N ILE A 89 0.21 -20.75 -0.39
CA ILE A 89 0.97 -19.55 -0.76
C ILE A 89 2.44 -19.94 -1.04
N PRO A 90 3.01 -19.55 -2.19
CA PRO A 90 4.38 -19.90 -2.53
C PRO A 90 5.41 -19.10 -1.74
N GLU A 91 6.60 -19.68 -1.53
CA GLU A 91 7.72 -19.03 -0.82
C GLU A 91 8.24 -17.77 -1.54
N ASP A 92 8.13 -17.72 -2.88
CA ASP A 92 8.60 -16.62 -3.72
C ASP A 92 7.66 -16.39 -4.90
N LEU A 93 7.18 -15.16 -5.09
CA LEU A 93 6.43 -14.73 -6.28
C LEU A 93 7.32 -14.03 -7.32
N GLY A 94 8.65 -14.12 -7.22
CA GLY A 94 9.63 -13.38 -8.02
C GLY A 94 9.55 -13.56 -9.54
N GLY A 95 8.90 -14.63 -10.01
CA GLY A 95 8.52 -14.78 -11.42
C GLY A 95 7.55 -13.69 -11.93
N LEU A 96 6.93 -12.94 -11.03
CA LEU A 96 5.96 -11.88 -11.28
C LEU A 96 6.56 -10.48 -11.07
N SER A 97 7.81 -10.27 -11.45
CA SER A 97 8.57 -9.03 -11.25
C SER A 97 7.97 -7.76 -11.89
N SER A 98 6.99 -7.91 -12.80
CA SER A 98 6.25 -6.81 -13.42
C SER A 98 4.99 -6.38 -12.66
N LEU A 99 4.66 -7.04 -11.54
CA LEU A 99 3.45 -6.75 -10.79
C LEU A 99 3.51 -5.35 -10.18
N ILE A 100 2.42 -4.61 -10.38
CA ILE A 100 2.18 -3.28 -9.80
C ILE A 100 1.16 -3.40 -8.66
N THR A 101 0.19 -4.31 -8.79
CA THR A 101 -0.88 -4.50 -7.80
C THR A 101 -1.16 -5.98 -7.56
N ILE A 102 -1.19 -6.36 -6.27
CA ILE A 102 -1.62 -7.68 -5.80
C ILE A 102 -2.78 -7.49 -4.83
N LYS A 103 -3.86 -8.26 -5.05
CA LYS A 103 -4.97 -8.38 -4.11
C LYS A 103 -5.07 -9.79 -3.57
N LEU A 104 -4.99 -9.93 -2.25
CA LEU A 104 -5.03 -11.17 -1.49
C LEU A 104 -6.10 -11.10 -0.38
N GLU A 105 -7.07 -10.21 -0.50
CA GLU A 105 -8.11 -9.97 0.52
C GLU A 105 -8.90 -11.24 0.83
N GLY A 106 -9.33 -11.45 2.07
CA GLY A 106 -10.25 -12.51 2.44
C GLY A 106 -9.71 -13.93 2.24
N ASN A 107 -8.41 -14.13 2.39
CA ASN A 107 -7.77 -15.45 2.36
C ASN A 107 -7.48 -15.97 3.77
N ASP A 108 -7.17 -17.27 3.86
CA ASP A 108 -7.15 -18.04 5.11
C ASP A 108 -5.74 -18.27 5.68
N PHE A 109 -4.73 -17.60 5.13
CA PHE A 109 -3.36 -17.72 5.60
C PHE A 109 -3.17 -17.06 6.97
N ALA A 110 -2.46 -17.74 7.86
CA ALA A 110 -2.02 -17.20 9.13
C ALA A 110 -0.63 -16.54 9.02
N ASN A 111 0.23 -17.12 8.18
CA ASN A 111 1.58 -16.62 7.92
C ASN A 111 1.80 -16.50 6.41
N LEU A 112 2.38 -15.38 6.00
CA LEU A 112 2.93 -15.21 4.66
C LEU A 112 4.43 -15.54 4.71
N PRO A 113 4.98 -16.29 3.73
CA PRO A 113 6.42 -16.54 3.68
C PRO A 113 7.20 -15.23 3.63
N SER A 114 8.26 -15.13 4.42
CA SER A 114 9.02 -13.87 4.60
C SER A 114 9.56 -13.31 3.28
N GLY A 115 9.94 -14.19 2.35
CA GLY A 115 10.47 -13.86 1.03
C GLY A 115 9.43 -13.64 -0.07
N CYS A 116 8.14 -13.91 0.17
CA CYS A 116 7.11 -14.05 -0.87
C CYS A 116 7.03 -12.85 -1.82
N PHE A 117 7.29 -11.64 -1.29
CA PHE A 117 7.24 -10.39 -2.06
C PHE A 117 8.62 -9.75 -2.32
N SER A 118 9.72 -10.35 -1.85
CA SER A 118 11.04 -9.70 -1.85
C SER A 118 11.55 -9.34 -3.25
N ASN A 119 11.16 -10.11 -4.27
CA ASN A 119 11.56 -9.92 -5.66
C ASN A 119 10.57 -9.07 -6.49
N LEU A 120 9.52 -8.53 -5.86
CA LEU A 120 8.50 -7.73 -6.53
C LEU A 120 8.88 -6.25 -6.56
N PHE A 121 9.98 -5.93 -7.24
CA PHE A 121 10.56 -4.58 -7.28
C PHE A 121 9.65 -3.52 -7.91
N GLN A 122 8.57 -3.91 -8.60
CA GLN A 122 7.62 -2.99 -9.23
C GLN A 122 6.31 -2.86 -8.45
N LEU A 123 6.13 -3.59 -7.34
CA LEU A 123 4.87 -3.63 -6.61
C LEU A 123 4.65 -2.32 -5.85
N LEU A 124 3.54 -1.65 -6.17
CA LEU A 124 3.14 -0.40 -5.53
C LEU A 124 1.97 -0.59 -4.56
N HIS A 125 1.07 -1.54 -4.84
CA HIS A 125 -0.14 -1.76 -4.04
C HIS A 125 -0.30 -3.22 -3.61
N LEU A 126 -0.48 -3.42 -2.30
CA LEU A 126 -0.75 -4.71 -1.68
C LEU A 126 -2.02 -4.64 -0.83
N TYR A 127 -2.99 -5.49 -1.14
CA TYR A 127 -4.26 -5.58 -0.41
C TYR A 127 -4.37 -6.94 0.30
N LEU A 128 -4.52 -6.90 1.62
CA LEU A 128 -4.62 -8.02 2.57
C LEU A 128 -5.86 -7.90 3.46
N ASN A 129 -6.84 -7.06 3.10
CA ASN A 129 -8.03 -6.83 3.91
C ASN A 129 -8.78 -8.13 4.20
N ASN A 130 -9.36 -8.26 5.40
CA ASN A 130 -10.16 -9.39 5.84
C ASN A 130 -9.42 -10.73 5.82
N CYS A 131 -8.09 -10.73 5.89
CA CYS A 131 -7.32 -11.95 6.17
C CYS A 131 -7.32 -12.19 7.68
N GLU A 132 -8.44 -12.70 8.22
CA GLU A 132 -8.73 -12.75 9.65
C GLU A 132 -7.68 -13.53 10.46
N ARG A 133 -7.02 -14.51 9.85
CA ARG A 133 -6.01 -15.38 10.49
C ARG A 133 -4.60 -14.80 10.44
N LEU A 134 -4.35 -13.78 9.61
CA LEU A 134 -3.02 -13.20 9.39
C LEU A 134 -2.44 -12.66 10.70
N LYS A 135 -1.28 -13.18 11.11
CA LYS A 135 -0.64 -12.82 12.39
C LYS A 135 0.37 -11.68 12.25
N SER A 136 1.10 -11.63 11.14
CA SER A 136 2.15 -10.64 10.91
C SER A 136 2.36 -10.39 9.42
N LEU A 137 2.97 -9.26 9.08
CA LEU A 137 3.35 -8.94 7.71
C LEU A 137 4.69 -9.62 7.36
N PRO A 138 4.87 -10.11 6.12
CA PRO A 138 6.17 -10.58 5.64
C PRO A 138 7.07 -9.39 5.33
N LYS A 139 8.30 -9.65 4.85
CA LYS A 139 9.15 -8.57 4.33
C LYS A 139 8.45 -7.90 3.16
N LEU A 140 8.31 -6.59 3.22
CA LEU A 140 7.60 -5.81 2.20
C LEU A 140 8.53 -5.51 1.01
N PRO A 141 8.00 -5.40 -0.21
CA PRO A 141 8.80 -5.03 -1.37
C PRO A 141 9.29 -3.58 -1.28
N PRO A 142 10.45 -3.27 -1.88
CA PRO A 142 11.18 -2.01 -1.67
C PRO A 142 10.54 -0.75 -2.30
N ARG A 143 9.42 -0.88 -3.03
CA ARG A 143 8.74 0.25 -3.69
C ARG A 143 7.25 0.33 -3.35
N LEU A 144 6.82 -0.36 -2.30
CA LEU A 144 5.42 -0.34 -1.89
C LEU A 144 5.02 1.10 -1.53
N ILE A 145 3.80 1.50 -1.91
CA ILE A 145 3.22 2.83 -1.64
C ILE A 145 1.91 2.67 -0.87
N ARG A 146 1.18 1.58 -1.10
CA ARG A 146 -0.07 1.28 -0.39
C ARG A 146 -0.11 -0.14 0.14
N LEU A 147 -0.43 -0.26 1.42
CA LEU A 147 -0.71 -1.51 2.12
C LEU A 147 -2.06 -1.41 2.83
N TYR A 148 -2.99 -2.30 2.51
CA TYR A 148 -4.29 -2.37 3.16
C TYR A 148 -4.44 -3.70 3.89
N ALA A 149 -4.60 -3.70 5.21
CA ALA A 149 -4.75 -4.91 6.03
C ALA A 149 -5.86 -4.75 7.09
N THR A 150 -6.96 -4.05 6.76
CA THR A 150 -8.10 -3.91 7.68
C THR A 150 -8.84 -5.24 7.84
N GLY A 151 -9.39 -5.53 9.02
CA GLY A 151 -10.08 -6.81 9.27
C GLY A 151 -9.14 -8.01 9.43
N CYS A 152 -7.83 -7.79 9.63
CA CYS A 152 -6.87 -8.82 10.03
C CYS A 152 -6.84 -8.96 11.56
N ASP A 153 -7.89 -9.51 12.14
CA ASP A 153 -8.12 -9.44 13.59
C ASP A 153 -7.11 -10.24 14.43
N SER A 154 -6.49 -11.27 13.86
CA SER A 154 -5.43 -12.06 14.53
C SER A 154 -4.05 -11.40 14.50
N MET A 155 -3.90 -10.24 13.87
CA MET A 155 -2.59 -9.62 13.69
C MET A 155 -2.01 -9.15 15.02
N GLU A 156 -0.73 -9.41 15.25
CA GLU A 156 0.03 -8.94 16.42
C GLU A 156 0.34 -7.44 16.31
N PRO A 157 0.60 -6.73 17.43
CA PRO A 157 0.88 -5.30 17.36
C PRO A 157 2.15 -5.06 16.54
N LEU A 158 2.17 -3.98 15.76
CA LEU A 158 3.35 -3.63 14.99
C LEU A 158 4.53 -3.38 15.94
N SER A 159 5.51 -4.27 15.93
CA SER A 159 6.78 -4.07 16.63
C SER A 159 7.59 -2.94 15.96
N SER A 160 8.64 -2.47 16.64
CA SER A 160 9.65 -1.58 16.03
C SER A 160 10.20 -2.17 14.74
N ASP A 161 10.52 -3.47 14.74
CA ASP A 161 11.10 -4.15 13.58
C ASP A 161 10.10 -4.23 12.41
N GLY A 162 8.82 -4.42 12.74
CA GLY A 162 7.73 -4.36 11.77
C GLY A 162 7.59 -2.96 11.14
N MET A 163 7.80 -1.89 11.91
CA MET A 163 7.87 -0.53 11.38
C MET A 163 9.08 -0.39 10.44
N TRP A 164 10.27 -0.84 10.84
CA TRP A 164 11.45 -0.74 9.99
C TRP A 164 11.31 -1.52 8.69
N ASN A 165 10.62 -2.65 8.70
CA ASN A 165 10.24 -3.35 7.47
C ASN A 165 9.38 -2.46 6.54
N ILE A 166 8.41 -1.72 7.09
CA ILE A 166 7.61 -0.76 6.32
C ILE A 166 8.48 0.41 5.84
N VAL A 167 9.30 0.99 6.71
CA VAL A 167 10.18 2.11 6.41
C VAL A 167 11.22 1.73 5.35
N SER A 168 11.73 0.51 5.35
CA SER A 168 12.67 0.00 4.33
C SER A 168 12.07 -0.02 2.92
N SER A 169 10.74 -0.08 2.79
CA SER A 169 10.04 0.04 1.49
C SER A 169 10.05 1.47 0.92
N LEU A 170 10.56 2.43 1.67
CA LEU A 170 10.72 3.82 1.25
C LEU A 170 12.11 4.16 0.74
N ASP A 171 13.07 3.25 0.85
CA ASP A 171 14.47 3.59 0.58
C ASP A 171 14.63 4.23 -0.81
N HIS A 172 15.05 5.49 -0.77
CA HIS A 172 15.03 6.42 -1.89
C HIS A 172 15.97 5.97 -3.02
N GLU A 173 17.01 5.18 -2.72
CA GLU A 173 17.89 4.60 -3.73
C GLU A 173 17.12 3.69 -4.71
N TYR A 174 16.13 2.94 -4.22
CA TYR A 174 15.29 2.08 -5.06
C TYR A 174 14.19 2.87 -5.81
N ARG A 175 13.76 4.01 -5.28
CA ARG A 175 12.70 4.85 -5.89
C ARG A 175 13.21 5.70 -7.05
N CYS A 176 14.44 6.25 -6.96
CA CYS A 176 15.00 7.15 -7.97
C CYS A 176 15.61 6.48 -9.21
N GLN A 177 15.75 5.16 -9.24
CA GLN A 177 16.48 4.48 -10.32
C GLN A 177 15.75 4.40 -11.67
N THR A 178 14.50 4.86 -11.82
CA THR A 178 13.79 4.65 -13.10
C THR A 178 12.78 5.74 -13.48
N ASN A 179 12.73 6.09 -14.77
CA ASN A 179 11.61 6.77 -15.47
C ASN A 179 10.26 5.99 -15.41
N TYR A 180 10.12 5.07 -14.47
CA TYR A 180 9.09 4.03 -14.39
C TYR A 180 7.75 4.56 -13.91
N GLU A 181 7.74 5.57 -13.02
CA GLU A 181 6.49 6.17 -12.52
C GLU A 181 5.60 6.62 -13.68
N LYS A 182 6.17 7.30 -14.71
CA LYS A 182 5.43 7.69 -15.92
C LYS A 182 4.87 6.52 -16.74
N ARG A 183 5.49 5.34 -16.70
CA ARG A 183 5.09 4.16 -17.50
C ARG A 183 4.11 3.26 -16.75
N ALA A 184 4.29 3.08 -15.44
CA ALA A 184 3.29 2.47 -14.56
C ALA A 184 1.98 3.29 -14.59
N LEU A 185 2.10 4.62 -14.66
CA LEU A 185 0.99 5.56 -14.82
C LEU A 185 0.18 5.41 -16.12
N GLN A 186 0.83 5.02 -17.22
CA GLN A 186 0.11 4.76 -18.48
C GLN A 186 -0.65 3.42 -18.47
N LEU A 187 -0.26 2.50 -17.57
CA LEU A 187 -0.85 1.16 -17.47
C LEU A 187 -2.03 1.12 -16.50
N ILE A 188 -2.01 1.93 -15.44
CA ILE A 188 -3.16 2.18 -14.58
C ILE A 188 -4.03 3.22 -15.31
N GLN A 189 -5.17 2.82 -15.88
CA GLN A 189 -6.06 3.67 -16.71
C GLN A 189 -6.67 4.91 -16.00
N SER A 190 -6.23 5.27 -14.81
CA SER A 190 -6.63 6.47 -14.08
C SER A 190 -5.47 7.46 -14.10
N GLY A 191 -5.63 8.63 -14.71
CA GLY A 191 -4.62 9.70 -14.81
C GLY A 191 -4.22 10.35 -13.47
N TYR A 192 -3.95 9.55 -12.44
CA TYR A 192 -3.55 9.96 -11.10
C TYR A 192 -2.06 9.66 -10.90
N VAL A 193 -1.23 10.69 -10.78
CA VAL A 193 0.18 10.57 -10.40
C VAL A 193 0.23 9.96 -9.00
N PRO A 194 0.94 8.84 -8.75
CA PRO A 194 1.04 8.30 -7.40
C PRO A 194 1.84 9.31 -6.60
N GLU A 195 1.24 9.81 -5.55
CA GLU A 195 1.94 10.54 -4.50
C GLU A 195 3.01 9.61 -3.94
N ALA A 196 4.23 10.10 -3.80
CA ALA A 196 5.38 9.29 -3.36
C ALA A 196 5.25 8.79 -1.90
N ASP A 197 4.26 9.28 -1.15
CA ASP A 197 4.07 8.95 0.26
C ASP A 197 3.52 7.54 0.45
N PHE A 198 4.05 6.82 1.42
CA PHE A 198 3.54 5.51 1.78
C PHE A 198 2.36 5.60 2.75
N LEU A 199 1.41 4.69 2.60
CA LEU A 199 0.28 4.50 3.50
C LEU A 199 0.07 3.01 3.78
N ALA A 200 0.04 2.66 5.06
CA ALA A 200 -0.48 1.41 5.56
C ALA A 200 -1.74 1.63 6.41
N ILE A 201 -2.74 0.78 6.22
CA ILE A 201 -3.91 0.71 7.09
C ILE A 201 -3.93 -0.63 7.78
N MET A 202 -3.94 -0.60 9.10
CA MET A 202 -3.68 -1.75 9.96
C MET A 202 -4.85 -1.97 10.93
N PRO A 203 -5.07 -3.20 11.42
CA PRO A 203 -6.26 -3.58 12.17
C PRO A 203 -6.27 -3.08 13.62
N LYS A 204 -5.10 -2.79 14.20
CA LYS A 204 -4.98 -2.38 15.61
C LYS A 204 -5.55 -0.98 15.82
N SER A 205 -5.92 -0.65 17.05
CA SER A 205 -6.51 0.66 17.42
C SER A 205 -5.69 1.38 18.47
N GLU A 206 -4.38 1.18 18.50
CA GLU A 206 -3.50 1.86 19.45
C GLU A 206 -2.24 2.32 18.74
N ILE A 207 -1.88 3.58 18.94
CA ILE A 207 -0.58 4.10 18.51
C ILE A 207 0.52 3.34 19.26
N PRO A 208 1.48 2.74 18.54
CA PRO A 208 2.57 2.02 19.17
C PRO A 208 3.32 2.87 20.20
N SER A 209 3.72 2.25 21.31
CA SER A 209 4.35 2.95 22.44
C SER A 209 5.70 3.59 22.10
N TRP A 210 6.36 3.08 21.05
CA TRP A 210 7.63 3.56 20.54
C TRP A 210 7.52 4.84 19.69
N PHE A 211 6.32 5.35 19.38
CA PHE A 211 6.19 6.70 18.84
C PHE A 211 6.56 7.73 19.92
N PRO A 212 7.60 8.57 19.70
CA PRO A 212 8.11 9.47 20.71
C PRO A 212 7.12 10.60 21.02
N ASN A 213 6.42 11.10 20.00
CA ASN A 213 5.47 12.20 20.13
C ASN A 213 4.07 11.66 19.94
N ARG A 214 3.21 11.74 20.97
CA ARG A 214 1.83 11.26 20.95
C ARG A 214 0.89 12.32 21.50
N GLY A 215 -0.31 12.41 20.93
CA GLY A 215 -1.31 13.38 21.36
C GLY A 215 -2.70 13.05 20.85
N PHE A 216 -3.63 13.99 21.05
CA PHE A 216 -5.00 13.92 20.55
C PHE A 216 -5.32 15.19 19.76
N ILE A 217 -6.11 15.05 18.70
CA ILE A 217 -6.61 16.20 17.93
C ILE A 217 -8.07 16.42 18.32
N SER A 218 -8.38 17.57 18.90
CA SER A 218 -9.77 18.00 19.15
C SER A 218 -10.38 18.55 17.86
N SER A 219 -11.66 18.22 17.59
CA SER A 219 -12.39 18.80 16.47
C SER A 219 -12.56 20.31 16.64
N ASN A 220 -12.39 21.07 15.56
CA ASN A 220 -12.62 22.52 15.57
C ASN A 220 -14.11 22.84 15.79
N GLU A 221 -14.42 23.92 16.52
CA GLU A 221 -15.80 24.34 16.83
C GLU A 221 -16.64 24.73 15.59
N SER A 222 -16.01 24.87 14.43
CA SER A 222 -16.60 25.37 13.17
C SER A 222 -17.49 24.36 12.43
N GLY A 223 -17.68 23.14 12.94
CA GLY A 223 -18.50 22.10 12.29
C GLY A 223 -17.89 21.50 11.02
N THR A 224 -16.73 21.99 10.59
CA THR A 224 -15.88 21.35 9.57
C THR A 224 -15.00 20.30 10.24
N LEU A 225 -15.13 19.05 9.80
CA LEU A 225 -14.27 17.93 10.23
C LEU A 225 -12.89 18.07 9.57
N GLU A 226 -12.15 19.12 9.91
CA GLU A 226 -10.76 19.33 9.53
C GLU A 226 -9.93 19.32 10.82
N TYR A 227 -8.94 18.44 10.85
CA TYR A 227 -8.05 18.25 12.00
C TYR A 227 -6.65 18.66 11.61
N GLU A 228 -6.05 19.55 12.40
CA GLU A 228 -4.70 20.05 12.17
C GLU A 228 -3.72 19.46 13.19
N LEU A 229 -2.70 18.77 12.68
CA LEU A 229 -1.52 18.38 13.45
C LEU A 229 -0.37 19.27 12.97
N VAL A 230 0.35 19.90 13.90
CA VAL A 230 1.59 20.64 13.65
C VAL A 230 2.77 19.86 14.24
N VAL A 231 3.78 19.56 13.41
CA VAL A 231 4.93 18.72 13.79
C VAL A 231 6.22 19.53 13.73
N GLU A 232 6.77 19.95 14.86
CA GLU A 232 8.02 20.72 14.92
C GLU A 232 9.26 19.80 14.86
N ILE A 233 10.06 19.92 13.78
CA ILE A 233 11.28 19.13 13.62
C ILE A 233 12.48 19.79 14.31
N PRO A 234 13.18 19.08 15.22
CA PRO A 234 14.36 19.64 15.91
C PRO A 234 15.52 20.03 14.98
N PRO A 235 16.28 21.09 15.30
CA PRO A 235 17.38 21.58 14.47
C PRO A 235 18.49 20.56 14.17
N TYR A 236 18.76 19.59 15.06
CA TYR A 236 19.84 18.63 14.87
C TYR A 236 19.61 17.68 13.69
N PHE A 237 18.35 17.45 13.30
CA PHE A 237 18.03 16.66 12.12
C PHE A 237 18.56 17.30 10.83
N ARG A 238 18.80 18.62 10.80
CA ARG A 238 19.37 19.34 9.64
C ARG A 238 20.72 18.80 9.21
N ALA A 239 21.50 18.27 10.14
CA ALA A 239 22.84 17.72 9.90
C ALA A 239 22.83 16.24 9.48
N SER A 240 21.72 15.52 9.67
CA SER A 240 21.59 14.10 9.32
C SER A 240 21.21 13.89 7.85
N ASN A 241 21.37 12.66 7.36
CA ASN A 241 20.71 12.23 6.14
C ASN A 241 19.24 11.93 6.47
N TRP A 242 18.40 12.96 6.51
CA TRP A 242 16.97 12.82 6.77
C TRP A 242 16.26 11.87 5.79
N CYS A 243 15.33 11.05 6.28
CA CYS A 243 14.65 10.04 5.46
C CYS A 243 13.12 10.11 5.46
N GLY A 244 12.48 10.87 6.34
CA GLY A 244 11.04 11.08 6.30
C GLY A 244 10.39 11.39 7.64
N LEU A 245 9.06 11.52 7.64
CA LEU A 245 8.24 11.57 8.85
C LEU A 245 7.26 10.41 8.89
N ALA A 246 7.33 9.60 9.95
CA ALA A 246 6.28 8.66 10.27
C ALA A 246 5.16 9.34 11.04
N ILE A 247 3.93 9.21 10.56
CA ILE A 247 2.72 9.67 11.24
C ILE A 247 1.82 8.46 11.43
N CYS A 248 1.35 8.24 12.65
CA CYS A 248 0.39 7.21 12.99
C CYS A 248 -0.87 7.86 13.51
N LEU A 249 -2.01 7.57 12.90
CA LEU A 249 -3.31 8.09 13.29
C LEU A 249 -4.17 6.95 13.79
N GLU A 250 -4.67 7.07 15.02
CA GLU A 250 -5.68 6.17 15.58
C GLU A 250 -7.04 6.86 15.43
N ILE A 251 -7.91 6.24 14.64
CA ILE A 251 -9.24 6.77 14.34
C ILE A 251 -10.24 6.04 15.22
N LYS A 252 -10.69 6.69 16.28
CA LYS A 252 -11.77 6.20 17.13
C LYS A 252 -13.10 6.73 16.61
N ASP A 253 -13.68 6.01 15.66
CA ASP A 253 -15.06 6.22 15.27
C ASP A 253 -15.87 4.92 15.37
N ARG A 254 -17.11 5.03 15.87
CA ARG A 254 -18.12 3.96 15.83
C ARG A 254 -18.97 4.02 14.56
N SER A 255 -19.00 5.15 13.85
CA SER A 255 -19.59 5.29 12.52
C SER A 255 -18.58 5.00 11.42
N THR A 256 -19.07 4.59 10.24
CA THR A 256 -18.25 4.32 9.07
C THR A 256 -17.65 5.63 8.56
N CYS A 257 -16.31 5.74 8.57
CA CYS A 257 -15.64 6.78 7.80
C CYS A 257 -15.46 6.24 6.38
N ASP A 258 -16.40 6.54 5.49
CA ASP A 258 -16.42 6.00 4.11
C ASP A 258 -15.30 6.60 3.25
N LYS A 259 -14.86 7.80 3.60
CA LYS A 259 -13.72 8.48 2.97
C LYS A 259 -12.98 9.30 4.01
N LEU A 260 -11.79 8.86 4.36
CA LEU A 260 -10.76 9.71 4.95
C LEU A 260 -10.00 10.35 3.79
N VAL A 261 -9.75 11.66 3.87
CA VAL A 261 -8.79 12.37 3.02
C VAL A 261 -7.77 12.97 3.94
N ILE A 262 -6.50 12.66 3.72
CA ILE A 262 -5.39 13.27 4.45
C ILE A 262 -4.60 14.11 3.45
N SER A 263 -4.59 15.41 3.68
CA SER A 263 -3.68 16.35 3.02
C SER A 263 -2.62 16.85 3.97
N TRP A 264 -1.45 17.17 3.44
CA TRP A 264 -0.37 17.70 4.24
C TRP A 264 0.38 18.78 3.48
N SER A 265 0.59 19.95 4.09
CA SER A 265 1.42 21.03 3.55
C SER A 265 2.57 21.36 4.50
N CYS A 266 3.61 22.02 3.98
CA CYS A 266 4.78 22.42 4.76
C CYS A 266 5.19 23.86 4.43
N LYS A 267 5.53 24.64 5.46
CA LYS A 267 6.09 26.00 5.32
C LYS A 267 7.48 26.08 5.96
N ALA A 268 8.45 26.62 5.23
CA ALA A 268 9.68 27.21 5.77
C ALA A 268 9.49 28.74 5.86
N SER A 269 10.21 29.45 6.73
CA SER A 269 9.98 30.88 7.07
C SER A 269 9.66 31.81 5.89
N GLU A 270 8.87 32.84 6.20
CA GLU A 270 8.45 33.93 5.31
C GLU A 270 9.61 34.69 4.65
N ASP A 271 10.83 34.59 5.22
CA ASP A 271 12.01 35.28 4.70
C ASP A 271 12.56 34.67 3.40
N TYR A 272 12.19 33.44 3.05
CA TYR A 272 12.51 32.82 1.77
C TYR A 272 11.21 32.62 0.98
N HIS A 273 11.11 33.29 -0.17
CA HIS A 273 9.94 33.37 -1.08
C HIS A 273 9.42 32.03 -1.68
N VAL A 274 9.50 30.90 -0.98
CA VAL A 274 8.99 29.61 -1.45
C VAL A 274 8.20 28.95 -0.31
N CYS A 275 6.98 29.42 -0.07
CA CYS A 275 5.94 28.61 0.56
C CYS A 275 5.34 27.74 -0.53
N LYS A 276 5.77 26.48 -0.64
CA LYS A 276 5.18 25.53 -1.59
C LYS A 276 4.24 24.62 -0.82
N ASP A 277 2.95 24.87 -0.96
CA ASP A 277 1.94 23.95 -0.45
C ASP A 277 1.99 22.67 -1.27
N TRP A 278 2.49 21.60 -0.65
CA TRP A 278 2.15 20.26 -1.11
C TRP A 278 0.74 19.96 -0.60
N GLU A 279 -0.07 19.35 -1.45
CA GLU A 279 -1.37 18.81 -1.05
C GLU A 279 -1.43 17.41 -1.66
N ASN A 280 -1.64 16.42 -0.80
CA ASN A 280 -1.84 15.04 -1.17
C ASN A 280 -3.25 14.62 -0.71
N GLU A 281 -3.93 13.72 -1.41
CA GLU A 281 -5.24 13.21 -1.00
C GLU A 281 -5.21 11.69 -0.93
N ILE A 282 -5.16 11.18 0.30
CA ILE A 282 -5.26 9.74 0.53
C ILE A 282 -6.71 9.36 0.75
N SER A 283 -7.39 8.83 -0.28
CA SER A 283 -8.78 8.35 -0.17
C SER A 283 -8.88 6.90 0.33
N LEU A 284 -9.59 6.69 1.43
CA LEU A 284 -9.83 5.36 2.00
C LEU A 284 -11.11 4.67 1.48
N ALA A 285 -11.21 4.45 0.16
CA ALA A 285 -12.44 3.94 -0.46
C ALA A 285 -12.79 2.46 -0.14
N TYR A 286 -11.92 1.73 0.58
CA TYR A 286 -12.07 0.29 0.84
C TYR A 286 -11.68 -0.13 2.27
N ALA A 287 -11.39 0.82 3.16
CA ALA A 287 -11.06 0.53 4.54
C ALA A 287 -12.35 0.63 5.37
N TRP A 288 -13.04 -0.48 5.59
CA TRP A 288 -14.17 -0.47 6.51
C TRP A 288 -13.57 -0.44 7.92
N HIS A 289 -13.82 0.64 8.66
CA HIS A 289 -13.27 0.87 10.01
C HIS A 289 -11.74 0.92 10.07
N PRO A 290 -11.07 1.88 9.39
CA PRO A 290 -9.63 2.08 9.58
C PRO A 290 -9.40 2.45 11.04
N ARG A 291 -8.70 1.60 11.78
CA ARG A 291 -8.42 1.82 13.21
C ARG A 291 -7.05 2.47 13.42
N LEU A 292 -6.07 2.07 12.62
CA LEU A 292 -4.74 2.67 12.60
C LEU A 292 -4.32 2.96 11.16
N CYS A 293 -3.92 4.19 10.92
CA CYS A 293 -3.36 4.66 9.66
C CYS A 293 -1.90 5.04 9.91
N LEU A 294 -0.97 4.29 9.32
CA LEU A 294 0.45 4.62 9.33
C LEU A 294 0.79 5.26 7.99
N MET A 295 1.22 6.51 8.04
CA MET A 295 1.74 7.26 6.91
C MET A 295 3.22 7.47 7.09
N LEU A 296 3.94 7.40 5.99
CA LEU A 296 5.33 7.79 5.97
C LEU A 296 5.49 8.81 4.85
N LEU A 297 5.76 10.06 5.25
CA LEU A 297 5.95 11.19 4.35
C LEU A 297 7.40 11.25 3.91
N ASP A 298 7.62 11.22 2.61
CA ASP A 298 8.96 11.24 2.01
C ASP A 298 9.39 12.68 1.68
N PHE A 299 10.47 13.13 2.31
CA PHE A 299 11.08 14.43 2.04
C PHE A 299 12.38 14.24 1.25
N ASN A 300 12.33 14.56 -0.05
CA ASN A 300 13.45 14.50 -0.98
C ASN A 300 13.79 15.90 -1.53
N GLU A 301 14.79 15.97 -2.43
CA GLU A 301 15.27 17.22 -3.03
C GLU A 301 14.17 18.00 -3.77
N LYS A 302 13.10 17.33 -4.22
CA LYS A 302 11.94 17.98 -4.86
C LYS A 302 10.83 18.36 -3.87
N THR A 303 10.82 17.82 -2.65
CA THR A 303 9.66 17.87 -1.73
C THR A 303 9.87 18.57 -0.39
N CYS A 304 11.04 19.13 -0.05
CA CYS A 304 11.24 20.31 0.85
C CYS A 304 12.67 20.40 1.42
N TRP A 305 13.37 19.26 1.50
CA TRP A 305 14.46 19.07 2.46
C TRP A 305 15.61 20.10 2.39
N GLN A 306 16.08 20.42 1.17
CA GLN A 306 17.17 21.38 1.00
C GLN A 306 16.79 22.80 1.47
N HIS A 307 15.51 23.17 1.39
CA HIS A 307 15.01 24.47 1.85
C HIS A 307 14.94 24.56 3.38
N LEU A 308 14.76 23.44 4.08
CA LEU A 308 14.72 23.39 5.55
C LEU A 308 16.11 23.48 6.21
N ARG A 309 17.19 23.17 5.48
CA ARG A 309 18.57 23.32 5.98
C ARG A 309 19.04 24.77 6.10
N GLY A 310 18.41 25.70 5.38
CA GLY A 310 18.86 27.10 5.25
C GLY A 310 18.27 28.10 6.26
N GLY A 311 17.28 27.70 7.07
CA GLY A 311 16.56 28.59 8.01
C GLY A 311 16.68 28.17 9.48
N ASN A 312 16.34 29.08 10.39
CA ASN A 312 16.29 28.79 11.83
C ASN A 312 14.99 28.07 12.26
N ASP A 313 14.05 27.88 11.35
CA ASP A 313 12.64 27.63 11.67
C ASP A 313 12.25 26.16 11.87
N CYS A 314 11.14 25.98 12.57
CA CYS A 314 10.42 24.74 12.70
C CYS A 314 9.78 24.38 11.34
N LEU A 315 9.92 23.12 10.92
CA LEU A 315 9.05 22.57 9.90
C LEU A 315 7.63 22.55 10.48
N HIS A 316 6.67 23.23 9.86
CA HIS A 316 5.26 23.08 10.22
C HIS A 316 4.59 22.22 9.17
N ILE A 317 4.32 20.96 9.50
CA ILE A 317 3.46 20.12 8.67
C ILE A 317 2.04 20.35 9.13
N LYS A 318 1.13 20.82 8.28
CA LYS A 318 -0.30 20.86 8.56
C LYS A 318 -0.93 19.63 7.96
N LEU A 319 -1.34 18.66 8.78
CA LEU A 319 -2.25 17.61 8.31
C LEU A 319 -3.67 18.16 8.25
N SER A 320 -4.45 17.84 7.23
CA SER A 320 -5.89 18.09 7.20
C SER A 320 -6.59 16.77 6.92
N ILE A 321 -7.36 16.32 7.91
CA ILE A 321 -8.07 15.05 7.86
C ILE A 321 -9.55 15.34 7.66
N ARG A 322 -10.12 14.95 6.50
CA ARG A 322 -11.57 15.06 6.25
C ARG A 322 -12.21 13.69 6.30
N CYS A 323 -13.21 13.52 7.17
CA CYS A 323 -14.04 12.31 7.20
C CYS A 323 -15.42 12.62 6.62
N GLN A 324 -15.78 11.99 5.51
CA GLN A 324 -17.13 12.10 4.96
C GLN A 324 -18.08 11.21 5.77
N TYR A 325 -19.22 11.78 6.23
CA TYR A 325 -20.34 11.10 6.91
C TYR A 325 -20.17 10.71 8.39
N SER A 326 -19.04 11.01 9.04
CA SER A 326 -18.90 10.88 10.51
C SER A 326 -19.43 12.10 11.26
N LYS A 327 -19.83 11.94 12.53
CA LYS A 327 -20.31 13.03 13.39
C LYS A 327 -19.24 13.70 14.27
N SER A 328 -17.99 13.22 14.26
CA SER A 328 -16.76 13.81 14.87
C SER A 328 -15.87 12.66 15.35
N PRO A 329 -14.99 12.09 14.51
CA PRO A 329 -14.09 11.04 14.96
C PRO A 329 -13.14 11.58 16.05
N GLN A 330 -12.91 10.79 17.09
CA GLN A 330 -11.82 11.09 18.02
C GLN A 330 -10.51 10.61 17.38
N LEU A 331 -9.60 11.53 17.11
CA LEU A 331 -8.31 11.22 16.52
C LEU A 331 -7.22 11.32 17.57
N LYS A 332 -6.45 10.25 17.72
CA LYS A 332 -5.12 10.35 18.34
C LYS A 332 -4.08 10.28 17.25
N TYR A 333 -2.92 10.86 17.53
CA TYR A 333 -1.78 10.79 16.64
C TYR A 333 -0.51 10.39 17.38
N GLY A 334 0.39 9.75 16.66
CA GLY A 334 1.80 9.60 16.99
C GLY A 334 2.64 10.09 15.81
N TRP A 335 3.80 10.68 16.06
CA TRP A 335 4.74 10.98 14.98
C TRP A 335 6.19 10.77 15.38
N TRP A 336 7.01 10.42 14.39
CA TRP A 336 8.44 10.16 14.54
C TRP A 336 9.20 10.64 13.30
N ALA A 337 10.11 11.58 13.51
CA ALA A 337 11.11 12.02 12.55
C ALA A 337 12.19 10.95 12.34
N LEU A 338 12.38 10.49 11.11
CA LEU A 338 13.28 9.39 10.79
C LEU A 338 14.57 9.90 10.10
N CYS A 339 15.71 9.36 10.53
CA CYS A 339 17.01 9.51 9.87
C CYS A 339 17.37 8.25 9.05
N LYS A 340 18.14 8.41 7.96
CA LYS A 340 18.67 7.27 7.20
C LYS A 340 19.62 6.43 8.03
N GLU A 341 20.35 7.04 8.95
CA GLU A 341 21.25 6.33 9.86
C GLU A 341 20.47 5.31 10.72
N GLU A 342 19.25 5.66 11.16
CA GLU A 342 18.36 4.76 11.91
C GLU A 342 17.75 3.65 11.04
N MET A 343 17.77 3.78 9.70
CA MET A 343 17.30 2.74 8.77
C MET A 343 18.34 1.65 8.49
N GLN A 344 19.62 1.90 8.79
CA GLN A 344 20.74 1.00 8.46
C GLN A 344 21.17 0.12 9.63
N GLU A 345 20.76 0.46 10.86
CA GLU A 345 20.89 -0.36 12.07
C GLU A 345 19.72 -1.35 12.20
#